data_AF-C0FUC4-F1
#
_entry.id   AF-C0FUC4-F1
#
_cell.length_a   1.000
_cell.length_b   1.000
_cell.length_c   1.000
_cell.angle_alpha   90.00
_cell.angle_beta   90.00
_cell.angle_gamma   90.00
#
_symmetry.space_group_name_H-M   'P 1'
#
loop_
_entity.id
_entity.type
_entity.pdbx_description
1 polymer ?
#
loop_
_entity_poly.entity_id
_entity_poly.type
_entity_poly.pdbx_seq_one_letter_code
_entity_poly.pdbx_strand_id
1 'polypeptide(L)'
;MLYREMRKHFENQNINSDDEVFELGRKLGLADHVIKYEYDGCMYANFIVPQNGVKRLSEKAKVDFKLYDSELKYKLSEVPVTFDIYPEFIETKMHRVDTIDRVYEEKLMEEKWSRNKTLQRYKKKINSFSELENTICKLNGAFGEREEYHKSLEELITAYGTRRIHTKDSTAWINFRGCYSSKSLNNFWRVYSHIFDYTDKAIEWGGEPLSLQYLSELCDREEKNLKDFLVAAMEDGMIRKIGKDMFSITGHAASIHKCISSKYHLNRLSVIIRRKKKQRFILLIGENSLYSQKIKEVIYCDTKRVENYWRLFEADTLSDVIAKIMDIITAFDIYEDYYYWPLIRT
;
A
#
# COMPACT_ATOMS: atom_id res chain seq x y z
N MET A 1 17.43 11.88 -9.77
CA MET A 1 18.50 12.45 -8.91
C MET A 1 18.05 13.71 -8.20
N LEU A 2 17.41 14.63 -8.92
CA LEU A 2 16.88 15.88 -8.38
C LEU A 2 15.97 15.67 -7.17
N TYR A 3 15.04 14.70 -7.22
CA TYR A 3 14.20 14.40 -6.05
C TYR A 3 15.00 14.14 -4.76
N ARG A 4 16.13 13.40 -4.80
CA ARG A 4 16.91 13.11 -3.59
C ARG A 4 17.51 14.37 -2.98
N GLU A 5 17.98 15.29 -3.82
CA GLU A 5 18.47 16.59 -3.34
C GLU A 5 17.34 17.48 -2.86
N MET A 6 16.21 17.50 -3.57
CA MET A 6 15.00 18.17 -3.07
C MET A 6 14.61 17.61 -1.71
N ARG A 7 14.61 16.28 -1.53
CA ARG A 7 14.25 15.65 -0.26
C ARG A 7 15.15 16.12 0.88
N LYS A 8 16.47 16.06 0.70
CA LYS A 8 17.44 16.57 1.69
C LYS A 8 17.20 18.04 1.99
N HIS A 9 16.87 18.83 0.97
CA HIS A 9 16.58 20.25 1.14
C HIS A 9 15.29 20.48 1.93
N PHE A 10 14.19 19.82 1.55
CA PHE A 10 12.89 19.90 2.22
C PHE A 10 12.88 19.34 3.65
N GLU A 11 13.71 18.32 3.95
CA GLU A 11 13.86 17.79 5.31
C GLU A 11 14.45 18.83 6.27
N ASN A 12 15.23 19.79 5.75
CA ASN A 12 15.89 20.82 6.54
C ASN A 12 15.16 22.17 6.53
N GLN A 13 14.31 22.44 5.54
CA GLN A 13 13.60 23.71 5.39
C GLN A 13 12.40 23.64 4.43
N ASN A 14 11.46 24.59 4.56
CA ASN A 14 10.39 24.76 3.58
C ASN A 14 10.91 25.46 2.31
N ILE A 15 10.32 25.14 1.16
CA ILE A 15 10.62 25.84 -0.10
C ILE A 15 9.60 26.95 -0.29
N ASN A 16 10.09 28.17 -0.51
CA ASN A 16 9.24 29.37 -0.65
C ASN A 16 8.95 29.69 -2.13
N SER A 17 9.77 29.19 -3.06
CA SER A 17 9.63 29.46 -4.49
C SER A 17 10.05 28.28 -5.38
N ASP A 18 9.52 28.24 -6.60
CA ASP A 18 9.86 27.20 -7.58
C ASP A 18 11.31 27.33 -8.05
N ASP A 19 11.83 28.56 -8.06
CA ASP A 19 13.20 28.90 -8.46
C ASP A 19 14.24 28.16 -7.61
N GLU A 20 13.99 27.96 -6.32
CA GLU A 20 14.86 27.16 -5.43
C GLU A 20 15.03 25.73 -5.94
N VAL A 21 13.99 25.13 -6.53
CA VAL A 21 14.06 23.78 -7.10
C VAL A 21 14.85 23.76 -8.42
N PHE A 22 14.69 24.80 -9.24
CA PHE A 22 15.49 24.95 -10.46
C PHE A 22 16.97 25.15 -10.15
N GLU A 23 17.31 25.92 -9.12
CA GLU A 23 18.71 26.06 -8.68
C GLU A 23 19.30 24.74 -8.20
N LEU A 24 18.55 23.95 -7.43
CA LEU A 24 18.98 22.61 -7.00
C LEU A 24 19.24 21.69 -8.20
N GLY A 25 18.34 21.70 -9.20
CA GLY A 25 18.51 20.88 -10.39
C GLY A 25 19.67 21.31 -11.30
N ARG A 26 19.88 22.62 -11.46
CA ARG A 26 21.02 23.15 -12.23
C ARG A 26 22.36 22.80 -11.57
N LYS A 27 22.44 22.80 -10.23
CA LYS A 27 23.62 22.32 -9.47
C LYS A 27 23.94 20.85 -9.72
N LEU A 28 22.94 20.05 -10.09
CA LEU A 28 23.10 18.66 -10.50
C LEU A 28 23.43 18.49 -12.00
N GLY A 29 23.58 19.59 -12.75
CA GLY A 29 23.83 19.57 -14.19
C GLY A 29 22.59 19.21 -15.02
N LEU A 30 21.38 19.32 -14.47
CA LEU A 30 20.15 19.01 -15.18
C LEU A 30 19.67 20.22 -15.99
N ALA A 31 19.11 19.96 -17.17
CA ALA A 31 18.48 20.98 -17.99
C ALA A 31 17.11 21.39 -17.42
N ASP A 32 16.74 22.67 -17.55
CA ASP A 32 15.51 23.25 -16.98
C ASP A 32 14.24 22.47 -17.34
N HIS A 33 14.13 21.95 -18.56
CA HIS A 33 12.95 21.17 -18.97
C HIS A 33 12.86 19.81 -18.23
N VAL A 34 14.00 19.20 -17.89
CA VAL A 34 14.05 17.95 -17.09
C VAL A 34 13.68 18.24 -15.65
N ILE A 35 14.22 19.32 -15.08
CA ILE A 35 13.90 19.77 -13.72
C ILE A 35 12.39 20.03 -13.62
N LYS A 36 11.84 20.80 -14.56
CA LYS A 36 10.41 21.11 -14.62
C LYS A 36 9.57 19.84 -14.66
N TYR A 37 9.94 18.88 -15.52
CA TYR A 37 9.21 17.62 -15.65
C TYR A 37 9.22 16.80 -14.36
N GLU A 38 10.39 16.62 -13.72
CA GLU A 38 10.50 15.92 -12.44
C GLU A 38 9.72 16.64 -11.33
N TYR A 39 9.81 17.97 -11.27
CA TYR A 39 9.14 18.79 -10.26
C TYR A 39 7.63 18.77 -10.40
N ASP A 40 7.13 19.01 -11.61
CA ASP A 40 5.70 18.94 -11.94
C ASP A 40 5.18 17.53 -11.64
N GLY A 41 5.95 16.48 -11.95
CA GLY A 41 5.66 15.09 -11.58
C GLY A 41 5.56 14.87 -10.06
N CYS A 42 6.44 15.48 -9.27
CA CYS A 42 6.39 15.39 -7.80
C CYS A 42 5.19 16.12 -7.20
N MET A 43 4.86 17.30 -7.70
CA MET A 43 3.65 18.04 -7.32
C MET A 43 2.40 17.22 -7.67
N TYR A 44 2.38 16.67 -8.88
CA TYR A 44 1.29 15.83 -9.37
C TYR A 44 1.10 14.54 -8.55
N ALA A 45 2.19 13.90 -8.14
CA ALA A 45 2.17 12.70 -7.30
C ALA A 45 1.85 12.97 -5.82
N ASN A 46 1.51 14.22 -5.44
CA ASN A 46 1.36 14.66 -4.05
C ASN A 46 2.62 14.47 -3.20
N PHE A 47 3.81 14.40 -3.81
CA PHE A 47 5.03 14.33 -3.03
C PHE A 47 5.39 15.68 -2.42
N ILE A 48 4.97 16.75 -3.07
CA ILE A 48 5.15 18.11 -2.60
C ILE A 48 3.77 18.74 -2.54
N VAL A 49 3.42 19.26 -1.37
CA VAL A 49 2.10 19.85 -1.11
C VAL A 49 2.26 21.31 -0.72
N PRO A 50 1.46 22.22 -1.29
CA PRO A 50 1.40 23.59 -0.84
C PRO A 50 0.64 23.68 0.49
N GLN A 51 1.21 24.33 1.50
CA GLN A 51 0.55 24.62 2.77
C GLN A 51 0.93 26.03 3.23
N ASN A 52 -0.06 26.88 3.54
CA ASN A 52 0.16 28.23 4.07
C ASN A 52 1.13 29.10 3.23
N GLY A 53 1.09 28.97 1.90
CA GLY A 53 1.95 29.74 0.99
C GLY A 53 3.36 29.20 0.82
N VAL A 54 3.74 28.12 1.53
CA VAL A 54 5.01 27.42 1.35
C VAL A 54 4.79 26.03 0.76
N LYS A 55 5.85 25.44 0.20
CA LYS A 55 5.86 24.06 -0.27
C LYS A 55 6.63 23.19 0.70
N ARG A 56 6.13 21.98 0.93
CA ARG A 56 6.77 20.98 1.80
C ARG A 56 6.60 19.58 1.23
N LEU A 57 7.45 18.65 1.66
CA LEU A 57 7.20 17.22 1.42
C LEU A 57 5.96 16.77 2.15
N SER A 58 5.10 16.01 1.47
CA SER A 58 4.00 15.31 2.13
C SER A 58 4.53 14.14 2.97
N GLU A 59 3.75 13.74 3.96
CA GLU A 59 4.03 12.50 4.71
C GLU A 59 4.08 11.28 3.80
N LYS A 60 3.20 11.25 2.79
CA LYS A 60 3.21 10.25 1.72
C LYS A 60 4.57 10.19 1.00
N ALA A 61 5.15 11.33 0.65
CA ALA A 61 6.46 11.38 0.01
C ALA A 61 7.53 10.76 0.91
N LYS A 62 7.65 11.25 2.15
CA LYS A 62 8.68 10.78 3.09
C LYS A 62 8.66 9.27 3.22
N VAL A 63 7.46 8.72 3.34
CA VAL A 63 7.24 7.28 3.43
C VAL A 63 7.57 6.57 2.10
N ASP A 64 7.02 7.00 0.97
CA ASP A 64 7.23 6.36 -0.34
C ASP A 64 8.71 6.31 -0.72
N PHE A 65 9.46 7.38 -0.44
CA PHE A 65 10.89 7.43 -0.72
C PHE A 65 11.74 6.65 0.27
N LYS A 66 11.36 6.62 1.54
CA LYS A 66 12.02 5.70 2.48
C LYS A 66 11.83 4.25 2.06
N LEU A 67 10.66 3.85 1.54
CA LEU A 67 10.49 2.51 0.97
C LEU A 67 11.47 2.27 -0.19
N TYR A 68 11.59 3.22 -1.11
CA TYR A 68 12.50 3.08 -2.25
C TYR A 68 13.97 2.97 -1.85
N ASP A 69 14.40 3.71 -0.83
CA ASP A 69 15.80 3.73 -0.39
C ASP A 69 16.14 2.60 0.61
N SER A 70 15.18 2.15 1.44
CA SER A 70 15.45 1.24 2.57
C SER A 70 14.76 -0.12 2.50
N GLU A 71 13.60 -0.21 1.84
CA GLU A 71 12.81 -1.46 1.74
C GLU A 71 13.09 -2.24 0.46
N LEU A 72 13.75 -1.62 -0.53
CA LEU A 72 14.14 -2.26 -1.78
C LEU A 72 14.92 -3.56 -1.55
N LYS A 73 15.77 -3.58 -0.52
CA LYS A 73 16.58 -4.75 -0.16
C LYS A 73 15.78 -5.95 0.30
N TYR A 74 14.55 -5.73 0.76
CA TYR A 74 13.65 -6.79 1.21
C TYR A 74 12.66 -7.23 0.13
N LYS A 75 12.47 -6.43 -0.92
CA LYS A 75 11.43 -6.64 -1.94
C LYS A 75 11.48 -8.02 -2.60
N LEU A 76 12.67 -8.62 -2.70
CA LEU A 76 12.86 -9.96 -3.28
C LEU A 76 12.76 -11.09 -2.25
N SER A 77 12.94 -10.81 -0.96
CA SER A 77 12.89 -11.77 0.15
C SER A 77 11.53 -11.81 0.87
N GLU A 78 10.62 -10.92 0.48
CA GLU A 78 9.29 -10.80 1.05
C GLU A 78 8.30 -11.75 0.39
N VAL A 79 7.38 -12.27 1.20
CA VAL A 79 6.24 -13.08 0.76
C VAL A 79 4.96 -12.27 1.02
N PRO A 80 4.53 -11.43 0.08
CA PRO A 80 3.26 -10.73 0.18
C PRO A 80 2.11 -11.67 -0.20
N VAL A 81 1.15 -11.78 0.72
CA VAL A 81 0.02 -12.69 0.60
C VAL A 81 -1.24 -11.96 1.02
N THR A 82 -2.31 -12.14 0.24
CA THR A 82 -3.66 -11.69 0.62
C THR A 82 -4.57 -12.88 0.83
N PHE A 83 -5.28 -12.90 1.95
CA PHE A 83 -6.29 -13.89 2.30
C PHE A 83 -7.66 -13.26 2.15
N ASP A 84 -8.48 -13.81 1.25
CA ASP A 84 -9.92 -13.57 1.25
C ASP A 84 -10.58 -14.72 2.01
N ILE A 85 -11.33 -14.37 3.05
CA ILE A 85 -11.88 -15.26 4.05
C ILE A 85 -13.35 -15.48 3.71
N TYR A 86 -13.70 -16.69 3.30
CA TYR A 86 -15.08 -17.09 3.01
C TYR A 86 -15.55 -18.11 4.05
N PRO A 87 -16.87 -18.27 4.24
CA PRO A 87 -17.42 -19.22 5.22
C PRO A 87 -16.87 -20.64 5.08
N GLU A 88 -16.65 -21.11 3.85
CA GLU A 88 -16.23 -22.50 3.58
C GLU A 88 -14.74 -22.68 3.28
N PHE A 89 -14.00 -21.59 3.01
CA PHE A 89 -12.60 -21.66 2.59
C PHE A 89 -11.88 -20.31 2.66
N ILE A 90 -10.56 -20.35 2.57
CA ILE A 90 -9.72 -19.16 2.41
C ILE A 90 -9.17 -19.14 0.99
N GLU A 91 -9.39 -18.06 0.24
CA GLU A 91 -8.72 -17.83 -1.04
C GLU A 91 -7.44 -17.04 -0.79
N THR A 92 -6.30 -17.71 -0.93
CA THR A 92 -4.99 -17.07 -0.82
C THR A 92 -4.56 -16.54 -2.18
N LYS A 93 -4.03 -15.31 -2.20
CA LYS A 93 -3.69 -14.56 -3.42
C LYS A 93 -2.28 -13.97 -3.34
N MET A 94 -1.59 -14.02 -4.47
CA MET A 94 -0.34 -13.32 -4.69
C MET A 94 -0.41 -12.58 -6.03
N HIS A 95 0.04 -11.34 -6.08
CA HIS A 95 0.08 -10.58 -7.33
C HIS A 95 1.40 -10.85 -8.05
N ARG A 96 1.37 -10.94 -9.40
CA ARG A 96 2.59 -11.10 -10.20
C ARG A 96 3.59 -9.96 -9.98
N VAL A 97 3.10 -8.76 -9.71
CA VAL A 97 3.93 -7.57 -9.44
C VAL A 97 4.80 -7.73 -8.19
N ASP A 98 4.40 -8.63 -7.30
CA ASP A 98 5.12 -8.97 -6.09
C ASP A 98 6.14 -10.10 -6.30
N THR A 99 5.93 -10.95 -7.30
CA THR A 99 6.78 -12.08 -7.64
C THR A 99 7.52 -11.80 -8.95
N ILE A 100 8.58 -10.99 -8.88
CA ILE A 100 9.30 -10.46 -10.07
C ILE A 100 10.04 -11.56 -10.86
N ASP A 101 10.22 -12.75 -10.27
CA ASP A 101 11.02 -13.81 -10.86
C ASP A 101 10.23 -14.98 -11.44
N ARG A 102 10.61 -15.41 -12.65
CA ARG A 102 9.97 -16.50 -13.38
C ARG A 102 10.08 -17.84 -12.64
N VAL A 103 11.19 -18.07 -11.95
CA VAL A 103 11.39 -19.27 -11.10
C VAL A 103 10.29 -19.38 -10.04
N TYR A 104 9.75 -18.26 -9.56
CA TYR A 104 8.66 -18.25 -8.59
C TYR A 104 7.30 -18.44 -9.20
N GLU A 105 7.08 -17.88 -10.39
CA GLU A 105 5.90 -18.24 -11.17
C GLU A 105 5.86 -19.77 -11.37
N GLU A 106 6.99 -20.40 -11.68
CA GLU A 106 7.12 -21.86 -11.88
C GLU A 106 6.84 -22.63 -10.57
N LYS A 107 7.48 -22.28 -9.45
CA LYS A 107 7.20 -22.91 -8.14
C LYS A 107 5.74 -22.79 -7.69
N LEU A 108 5.08 -21.65 -7.95
CA LEU A 108 3.65 -21.50 -7.64
C LEU A 108 2.79 -22.45 -8.48
N MET A 109 3.13 -22.63 -9.76
CA MET A 109 2.42 -23.57 -10.63
C MET A 109 2.66 -25.04 -10.21
N GLU A 110 3.88 -25.40 -9.79
CA GLU A 110 4.20 -26.71 -9.20
C GLU A 110 3.36 -26.99 -7.94
N GLU A 111 3.16 -25.96 -7.12
CA GLU A 111 2.32 -25.99 -5.93
C GLU A 111 0.82 -25.85 -6.21
N LYS A 112 0.40 -26.09 -7.47
CA LYS A 112 -0.99 -26.11 -7.95
C LYS A 112 -1.72 -24.79 -7.73
N TRP A 113 -1.02 -23.66 -7.73
CA TRP A 113 -1.69 -22.36 -7.77
C TRP A 113 -2.30 -22.12 -9.14
N SER A 114 -3.51 -21.57 -9.16
CA SER A 114 -4.17 -21.19 -10.40
C SER A 114 -3.76 -19.77 -10.80
N ARG A 115 -3.49 -19.56 -12.10
CA ARG A 115 -3.09 -18.26 -12.65
C ARG A 115 -4.28 -17.55 -13.27
N ASN A 116 -4.59 -16.35 -12.79
CA ASN A 116 -5.49 -15.42 -13.47
C ASN A 116 -4.66 -14.42 -14.30
N LYS A 117 -4.65 -14.62 -15.62
CA LYS A 117 -3.88 -13.79 -16.56
C LYS A 117 -4.39 -12.35 -16.61
N THR A 118 -5.70 -12.15 -16.60
CA THR A 118 -6.32 -10.81 -16.70
C THR A 118 -5.98 -9.94 -15.49
N LEU A 119 -6.09 -10.51 -14.29
CA LEU A 119 -5.84 -9.80 -13.03
C LEU A 119 -4.38 -9.91 -12.56
N GLN A 120 -3.50 -10.51 -13.38
CA GLN A 120 -2.08 -10.68 -13.10
C GLN A 120 -1.81 -11.24 -11.69
N ARG A 121 -2.56 -12.27 -11.29
CA ARG A 121 -2.50 -12.84 -9.93
C ARG A 121 -2.53 -14.37 -9.92
N TYR A 122 -1.89 -14.95 -8.92
CA TYR A 122 -2.00 -16.35 -8.55
C TYR A 122 -2.98 -16.50 -7.40
N LYS A 123 -3.74 -17.59 -7.40
CA LYS A 123 -4.69 -17.89 -6.32
C LYS A 123 -4.73 -19.38 -5.98
N LYS A 124 -4.92 -19.68 -4.70
CA LYS A 124 -5.09 -21.03 -4.16
C LYS A 124 -6.23 -21.06 -3.15
N LYS A 125 -7.11 -22.05 -3.29
CA LYS A 125 -8.19 -22.33 -2.33
C LYS A 125 -7.60 -23.16 -1.20
N ILE A 126 -7.86 -22.77 0.04
CA ILE A 126 -7.40 -23.43 1.26
C ILE A 126 -8.64 -23.81 2.05
N ASN A 127 -8.79 -25.10 2.33
CA ASN A 127 -9.97 -25.64 3.01
C ASN A 127 -9.66 -26.00 4.47
N SER A 128 -8.42 -25.79 4.94
CA SER A 128 -8.09 -25.96 6.35
C SER A 128 -6.94 -25.12 6.88
N PHE A 129 -6.88 -24.93 8.20
CA PHE A 129 -5.72 -24.30 8.84
C PHE A 129 -4.44 -25.13 8.71
N SER A 130 -4.51 -26.46 8.68
CA SER A 130 -3.33 -27.28 8.35
C SER A 130 -2.87 -27.05 6.91
N GLU A 131 -3.81 -26.91 5.97
CA GLU A 131 -3.49 -26.55 4.58
C GLU A 131 -2.95 -25.11 4.47
N LEU A 132 -3.43 -24.18 5.30
CA LEU A 132 -2.91 -22.82 5.42
C LEU A 132 -1.45 -22.83 5.89
N GLU A 133 -1.17 -23.54 6.98
CA GLU A 133 0.17 -23.71 7.54
C GLU A 133 1.12 -24.29 6.48
N ASN A 134 0.74 -25.41 5.86
CA ASN A 134 1.55 -26.05 4.82
C ASN A 134 1.79 -25.10 3.62
N THR A 135 0.76 -24.35 3.21
CA THR A 135 0.88 -23.36 2.13
C THR A 135 1.87 -22.26 2.50
N ILE A 136 1.79 -21.69 3.71
CA ILE A 136 2.72 -20.65 4.15
C ILE A 136 4.14 -21.21 4.29
N CYS A 137 4.32 -22.41 4.83
CA CYS A 137 5.62 -23.09 4.91
C CYS A 137 6.27 -23.25 3.53
N LYS A 138 5.51 -23.72 2.54
CA LYS A 138 5.97 -23.88 1.16
C LYS A 138 6.31 -22.56 0.49
N LEU A 139 5.48 -21.53 0.68
CA LEU A 139 5.78 -20.19 0.20
C LEU A 139 7.06 -19.66 0.86
N ASN A 140 7.21 -19.78 2.17
CA ASN A 140 8.41 -19.34 2.85
C ASN A 140 9.66 -20.10 2.39
N GLY A 141 9.56 -21.41 2.12
CA GLY A 141 10.66 -22.16 1.51
C GLY A 141 10.98 -21.71 0.08
N ALA A 142 9.96 -21.40 -0.73
CA ALA A 142 10.15 -20.92 -2.09
C ALA A 142 10.80 -19.52 -2.13
N PHE A 143 10.33 -18.59 -1.31
CA PHE A 143 10.64 -17.16 -1.39
C PHE A 143 11.65 -16.67 -0.33
N GLY A 144 11.75 -17.35 0.81
CA GLY A 144 12.47 -16.90 2.01
C GLY A 144 13.95 -17.26 2.10
N GLU A 145 14.53 -17.91 1.09
CA GLU A 145 15.98 -18.23 1.06
C GLU A 145 16.85 -17.13 0.43
N ARG A 146 16.26 -15.99 0.04
CA ARG A 146 17.02 -14.93 -0.64
C ARG A 146 17.80 -14.05 0.33
N GLU A 147 19.01 -13.69 -0.09
CA GLU A 147 19.80 -12.65 0.55
C GLU A 147 19.17 -11.27 0.34
N GLU A 148 19.45 -10.34 1.25
CA GLU A 148 19.04 -8.94 1.11
C GLU A 148 19.60 -8.37 -0.21
N TYR A 149 18.74 -7.71 -0.99
CA TYR A 149 19.13 -7.14 -2.26
C TYR A 149 19.86 -5.80 -2.05
N HIS A 150 21.18 -5.78 -2.17
CA HIS A 150 22.00 -4.60 -1.87
C HIS A 150 22.18 -3.62 -3.03
N LYS A 151 21.57 -3.85 -4.20
CA LYS A 151 21.70 -2.95 -5.35
C LYS A 151 20.75 -1.76 -5.26
N SER A 152 21.09 -0.69 -5.95
CA SER A 152 20.29 0.54 -6.01
C SER A 152 18.96 0.34 -6.76
N LEU A 153 18.01 1.27 -6.56
CA LEU A 153 16.74 1.29 -7.30
C LEU A 153 16.95 1.33 -8.82
N GLU A 154 17.94 2.08 -9.28
CA GLU A 154 18.28 2.20 -10.70
C GLU A 154 18.77 0.87 -11.29
N GLU A 155 19.60 0.13 -10.56
CA GLU A 155 20.03 -1.20 -10.95
C GLU A 155 18.87 -2.20 -10.95
N LEU A 156 17.92 -2.07 -10.02
CA LEU A 156 16.71 -2.90 -10.00
C LEU A 156 15.80 -2.59 -11.19
N ILE A 157 15.61 -1.31 -11.52
CA ILE A 157 14.86 -0.88 -12.70
C ILE A 157 15.57 -1.35 -13.97
N THR A 158 16.89 -1.28 -14.03
CA THR A 158 17.64 -1.76 -15.21
C THR A 158 17.53 -3.28 -15.34
N ALA A 159 17.68 -4.03 -14.25
CA ALA A 159 17.65 -5.48 -14.26
C ALA A 159 16.25 -6.07 -14.51
N TYR A 160 15.19 -5.40 -14.02
CA TYR A 160 13.83 -5.94 -14.02
C TYR A 160 12.78 -5.03 -14.69
N GLY A 161 13.15 -3.83 -15.13
CA GLY A 161 12.24 -2.84 -15.73
C GLY A 161 11.64 -3.32 -17.04
N THR A 162 12.40 -4.03 -17.88
CA THR A 162 11.88 -4.62 -19.12
C THR A 162 10.82 -5.69 -18.84
N ARG A 163 10.99 -6.49 -17.77
CA ARG A 163 9.94 -7.44 -17.32
C ARG A 163 8.67 -6.70 -16.87
N ARG A 164 8.80 -5.53 -16.24
CA ARG A 164 7.68 -4.67 -15.81
C ARG A 164 6.92 -4.03 -16.98
N ILE A 165 7.62 -3.66 -18.05
CA ILE A 165 7.00 -3.15 -19.28
C ILE A 165 6.10 -4.22 -19.91
N HIS A 166 6.56 -5.47 -19.98
CA HIS A 166 5.77 -6.59 -20.52
C HIS A 166 4.56 -6.99 -19.65
N THR A 167 4.56 -6.64 -18.36
CA THR A 167 3.39 -6.79 -17.48
C THR A 167 2.44 -5.58 -17.51
N LYS A 168 2.70 -4.57 -18.36
CA LYS A 168 2.00 -3.27 -18.39
C LYS A 168 1.99 -2.59 -17.02
N ASP A 169 3.12 -2.67 -16.33
CA ASP A 169 3.24 -2.37 -14.90
C ASP A 169 4.22 -1.22 -14.65
N SER A 170 4.02 -0.10 -15.34
CA SER A 170 4.69 1.17 -15.02
C SER A 170 4.14 1.81 -13.74
N THR A 171 3.05 1.26 -13.19
CA THR A 171 2.29 1.79 -12.04
C THR A 171 2.31 0.87 -10.82
N ALA A 172 3.24 -0.10 -10.70
CA ALA A 172 3.49 -0.85 -9.46
C ALA A 172 4.08 0.05 -8.36
N TRP A 173 3.25 0.98 -7.91
CA TRP A 173 3.36 1.65 -6.64
C TRP A 173 3.30 0.58 -5.55
N ILE A 174 4.30 0.63 -4.67
CA ILE A 174 4.43 -0.14 -3.44
C ILE A 174 3.25 0.09 -2.46
N ASN A 175 2.28 0.93 -2.82
CA ASN A 175 1.29 1.47 -1.90
C ASN A 175 -0.02 0.75 -1.78
N PHE A 176 -0.19 -0.42 -2.41
CA PHE A 176 -1.41 -1.15 -2.17
C PHE A 176 -1.27 -2.67 -2.19
N ARG A 177 -0.31 -3.18 -1.42
CA ARG A 177 -0.29 -4.59 -0.99
C ARG A 177 -1.37 -4.89 0.06
N GLY A 178 -2.55 -4.27 -0.09
CA GLY A 178 -3.74 -4.49 0.73
C GLY A 178 -3.87 -3.68 2.03
N CYS A 179 -3.11 -2.58 2.20
CA CYS A 179 -3.34 -1.61 3.28
C CYS A 179 -4.43 -0.60 2.90
N TYR A 180 -5.64 -0.80 3.37
CA TYR A 180 -6.80 0.07 3.09
C TYR A 180 -7.08 1.04 4.24
N SER A 181 -6.09 1.86 4.58
CA SER A 181 -6.19 2.75 5.73
C SER A 181 -5.91 4.20 5.35
N SER A 182 -6.64 5.10 6.00
CA SER A 182 -6.57 6.55 5.86
C SER A 182 -6.77 7.18 7.23
N LYS A 183 -5.94 8.19 7.54
CA LYS A 183 -6.03 8.95 8.80
C LYS A 183 -7.22 9.91 8.79
N SER A 184 -7.56 10.48 7.65
CA SER A 184 -8.64 11.47 7.52
C SER A 184 -10.01 10.84 7.31
N LEU A 185 -10.09 9.60 6.83
CA LEU A 185 -11.35 8.96 6.43
C LEU A 185 -12.42 9.03 7.51
N ASN A 186 -12.11 8.66 8.75
CA ASN A 186 -13.12 8.63 9.81
C ASN A 186 -13.65 10.02 10.16
N ASN A 187 -12.77 11.03 10.23
CA ASN A 187 -13.13 12.40 10.61
C ASN A 187 -14.01 13.09 9.54
N PHE A 188 -13.87 12.66 8.28
CA PHE A 188 -14.52 13.25 7.11
C PHE A 188 -15.32 12.20 6.30
N TRP A 189 -15.80 11.13 6.95
CA TRP A 189 -16.41 9.98 6.28
C TRP A 189 -17.54 10.37 5.32
N ARG A 190 -18.46 11.23 5.76
CA ARG A 190 -19.61 11.65 4.96
C ARG A 190 -19.18 12.48 3.74
N VAL A 191 -18.21 13.37 3.90
CA VAL A 191 -17.59 14.11 2.80
C VAL A 191 -16.96 13.14 1.80
N TYR A 192 -16.17 12.16 2.26
CA TYR A 192 -15.58 11.15 1.37
C TYR A 192 -16.62 10.27 0.68
N SER A 193 -17.70 9.88 1.37
CA SER A 193 -18.79 9.11 0.77
C SER A 193 -19.38 9.85 -0.44
N HIS A 194 -19.70 11.13 -0.29
CA HIS A 194 -20.20 11.94 -1.38
C HIS A 194 -19.20 12.12 -2.52
N ILE A 195 -17.90 12.29 -2.19
CA ILE A 195 -16.85 12.35 -3.21
C ILE A 195 -16.77 11.03 -3.99
N PHE A 196 -16.87 9.88 -3.32
CA PHE A 196 -16.80 8.57 -3.95
C PHE A 196 -18.02 8.24 -4.80
N ASP A 197 -19.20 8.75 -4.42
CA ASP A 197 -20.41 8.67 -5.25
C ASP A 197 -20.28 9.55 -6.51
N TYR A 198 -19.59 10.68 -6.39
CA TYR A 198 -19.33 11.59 -7.52
C TYR A 198 -18.24 11.08 -8.46
N THR A 199 -17.15 10.55 -7.92
CA THR A 199 -16.05 9.99 -8.71
C THR A 199 -15.34 8.84 -8.00
N ASP A 200 -15.23 7.71 -8.70
CA ASP A 200 -14.64 6.47 -8.18
C ASP A 200 -13.17 6.27 -8.61
N LYS A 201 -12.65 7.18 -9.45
CA LYS A 201 -11.32 7.10 -10.05
C LYS A 201 -10.58 8.41 -9.91
N ALA A 202 -9.25 8.32 -9.87
CA ALA A 202 -8.40 9.47 -10.06
C ALA A 202 -8.49 9.96 -11.51
N ILE A 203 -8.25 11.25 -11.75
CA ILE A 203 -8.33 11.85 -13.10
C ILE A 203 -7.44 11.14 -14.15
N GLU A 204 -6.31 10.54 -13.74
CA GLU A 204 -5.43 9.75 -14.62
C GLU A 204 -6.11 8.53 -15.22
N TRP A 205 -7.15 8.06 -14.54
CA TRP A 205 -7.91 6.86 -14.89
C TRP A 205 -9.31 7.22 -15.39
N GLY A 206 -9.49 8.48 -15.84
CA GLY A 206 -10.76 9.00 -16.34
C GLY A 206 -11.74 9.40 -15.24
N GLY A 207 -11.25 9.75 -14.05
CA GLY A 207 -12.06 10.33 -12.98
C GLY A 207 -12.42 11.79 -13.23
N GLU A 208 -13.45 12.27 -12.51
CA GLU A 208 -13.96 13.64 -12.63
C GLU A 208 -13.24 14.57 -11.65
N PRO A 209 -12.91 15.80 -12.07
CA PRO A 209 -12.24 16.75 -11.19
C PRO A 209 -13.23 17.38 -10.20
N LEU A 210 -12.77 17.61 -8.98
CA LEU A 210 -13.54 18.21 -7.88
C LEU A 210 -13.23 19.71 -7.82
N SER A 211 -14.23 20.58 -8.02
CA SER A 211 -14.01 22.02 -7.86
C SER A 211 -13.94 22.42 -6.38
N LEU A 212 -13.22 23.51 -6.07
CA LEU A 212 -13.18 24.08 -4.72
C LEU A 212 -14.59 24.46 -4.23
N GLN A 213 -15.42 24.98 -5.13
CA GLN A 213 -16.81 25.31 -4.83
C GLN A 213 -17.60 24.06 -4.43
N TYR A 214 -17.52 22.98 -5.20
CA TYR A 214 -18.18 21.71 -4.87
C TYR A 214 -17.72 21.18 -3.51
N LEU A 215 -16.40 21.21 -3.24
CA LEU A 215 -15.87 20.78 -1.96
C LEU A 215 -16.32 21.67 -0.80
N SER A 216 -16.45 22.99 -1.02
CA SER A 216 -16.98 23.93 -0.03
C SER A 216 -18.42 23.61 0.32
N GLU A 217 -19.29 23.53 -0.68
CA GLU A 217 -20.72 23.22 -0.50
C GLU A 217 -20.92 21.86 0.19
N LEU A 218 -20.09 20.88 -0.17
CA LEU A 218 -20.10 19.57 0.46
C LEU A 218 -19.64 19.62 1.92
N CYS A 219 -18.56 20.34 2.22
CA CYS A 219 -18.08 20.51 3.59
C CYS A 219 -19.10 21.26 4.46
N ASP A 220 -19.71 22.31 3.94
CA ASP A 220 -20.74 23.10 4.63
C ASP A 220 -21.97 22.23 4.96
N ARG A 221 -22.42 21.43 3.99
CA ARG A 221 -23.52 20.47 4.18
C ARG A 221 -23.24 19.44 5.28
N GLU A 222 -22.00 18.99 5.39
CA GLU A 222 -21.57 17.99 6.39
C GLU A 222 -21.04 18.62 7.69
N GLU A 223 -21.21 19.93 7.87
CA GLU A 223 -20.75 20.70 9.04
C GLU A 223 -19.24 20.53 9.30
N LYS A 224 -18.44 20.55 8.22
CA LYS A 224 -16.98 20.45 8.25
C LYS A 224 -16.33 21.73 7.76
N ASN A 225 -15.20 22.07 8.37
CA ASN A 225 -14.37 23.16 7.86
C ASN A 225 -13.62 22.73 6.60
N LEU A 226 -13.82 23.44 5.49
CA LEU A 226 -13.17 23.15 4.21
C LEU A 226 -11.65 23.15 4.30
N LYS A 227 -11.07 24.12 5.02
CA LYS A 227 -9.61 24.25 5.15
C LYS A 227 -9.03 23.04 5.88
N ASP A 228 -9.67 22.63 6.98
CA ASP A 228 -9.24 21.46 7.75
C ASP A 228 -9.37 20.18 6.94
N PHE A 229 -10.47 20.02 6.19
CA PHE A 229 -10.65 18.90 5.27
C PHE A 229 -9.52 18.86 4.22
N LEU A 230 -9.30 19.97 3.50
CA LEU A 230 -8.29 20.03 2.44
C LEU A 230 -6.89 19.71 2.98
N VAL A 231 -6.51 20.28 4.13
CA VAL A 231 -5.21 20.00 4.75
C VAL A 231 -5.08 18.52 5.09
N ALA A 232 -6.03 17.97 5.84
CA ALA A 232 -5.99 16.57 6.27
C ALA A 232 -6.02 15.59 5.08
N ALA A 233 -6.90 15.85 4.10
CA ALA A 233 -7.08 15.00 2.93
C ALA A 233 -5.86 15.01 1.99
N MET A 234 -5.18 16.17 1.83
CA MET A 234 -3.95 16.25 1.04
C MET A 234 -2.76 15.62 1.76
N GLU A 235 -2.62 15.83 3.08
CA GLU A 235 -1.56 15.20 3.89
C GLU A 235 -1.67 13.67 3.92
N ASP A 236 -2.89 13.16 4.05
CA ASP A 236 -3.19 11.73 4.02
C ASP A 236 -3.12 11.14 2.59
N GLY A 237 -2.98 12.01 1.58
CA GLY A 237 -2.92 11.60 0.19
C GLY A 237 -4.24 11.05 -0.34
N MET A 238 -5.38 11.48 0.20
CA MET A 238 -6.73 11.12 -0.28
C MET A 238 -7.16 11.97 -1.49
N ILE A 239 -6.80 13.26 -1.49
CA ILE A 239 -7.02 14.17 -2.61
C ILE A 239 -5.72 14.86 -3.02
N ARG A 240 -5.65 15.34 -4.25
CA ARG A 240 -4.58 16.20 -4.76
C ARG A 240 -5.13 17.43 -5.46
N LYS A 241 -4.33 18.49 -5.52
CA LYS A 241 -4.62 19.67 -6.34
C LYS A 241 -4.12 19.42 -7.77
N ILE A 242 -4.95 19.71 -8.76
CA ILE A 242 -4.63 19.53 -10.19
C ILE A 242 -4.67 20.83 -10.99
N GLY A 243 -5.15 21.91 -10.38
CA GLY A 243 -5.22 23.23 -11.01
C GLY A 243 -5.60 24.31 -10.00
N LYS A 244 -5.84 25.53 -10.50
CA LYS A 244 -6.45 26.58 -9.68
C LYS A 244 -7.87 26.11 -9.31
N ASP A 245 -8.13 25.99 -8.01
CA ASP A 245 -9.43 25.63 -7.46
C ASP A 245 -9.99 24.27 -7.96
N MET A 246 -9.12 23.38 -8.43
CA MET A 246 -9.49 22.04 -8.91
C MET A 246 -8.65 20.97 -8.23
N PHE A 247 -9.32 19.89 -7.85
CA PHE A 247 -8.78 18.75 -7.12
C PHE A 247 -9.16 17.44 -7.79
N SER A 248 -8.52 16.35 -7.41
CA SER A 248 -8.80 14.99 -7.86
C SER A 248 -8.54 14.03 -6.71
N ILE A 249 -9.32 12.96 -6.60
CA ILE A 249 -8.97 11.87 -5.68
C ILE A 249 -7.67 11.19 -6.14
N THR A 250 -6.92 10.61 -5.22
CA THR A 250 -5.73 9.83 -5.57
C THR A 250 -6.05 8.37 -5.86
N GLY A 251 -5.07 7.66 -6.45
CA GLY A 251 -5.17 6.19 -6.56
C GLY A 251 -5.29 5.48 -5.21
N HIS A 252 -4.77 6.08 -4.13
CA HIS A 252 -4.94 5.58 -2.76
C HIS A 252 -6.41 5.70 -2.32
N ALA A 253 -7.03 6.86 -2.51
CA ALA A 253 -8.46 7.06 -2.22
C ALA A 253 -9.36 6.17 -3.07
N ALA A 254 -9.07 6.02 -4.37
CA ALA A 254 -9.81 5.09 -5.24
C ALA A 254 -9.70 3.63 -4.76
N SER A 255 -8.54 3.23 -4.23
CA SER A 255 -8.33 1.89 -3.68
C SER A 255 -9.07 1.68 -2.35
N ILE A 256 -9.12 2.71 -1.50
CA ILE A 256 -9.96 2.72 -0.29
C ILE A 256 -11.44 2.62 -0.66
N HIS A 257 -11.90 3.42 -1.62
CA HIS A 257 -13.27 3.34 -2.13
C HIS A 257 -13.62 1.93 -2.62
N LYS A 258 -12.76 1.33 -3.44
CA LYS A 258 -12.93 -0.05 -3.91
C LYS A 258 -13.01 -1.07 -2.76
N CYS A 259 -12.24 -0.86 -1.70
CA CYS A 259 -12.28 -1.72 -0.52
C CYS A 259 -13.59 -1.60 0.26
N ILE A 260 -14.07 -0.37 0.43
CA ILE A 260 -15.37 -0.09 1.05
C ILE A 260 -16.48 -0.77 0.25
N SER A 261 -16.54 -0.52 -1.07
CA SER A 261 -17.58 -1.09 -1.94
C SER A 261 -17.52 -2.61 -2.04
N SER A 262 -16.32 -3.19 -2.02
CA SER A 262 -16.13 -4.66 -2.01
C SER A 262 -16.24 -5.29 -0.63
N LYS A 263 -16.50 -4.49 0.42
CA LYS A 263 -16.58 -4.93 1.82
C LYS A 263 -15.36 -5.70 2.32
N TYR A 264 -14.17 -5.39 1.82
CA TYR A 264 -12.94 -6.12 2.18
C TYR A 264 -12.55 -5.98 3.65
N HIS A 265 -13.04 -4.95 4.33
CA HIS A 265 -12.90 -4.82 5.78
C HIS A 265 -13.60 -5.94 6.57
N LEU A 266 -14.52 -6.69 5.95
CA LEU A 266 -15.21 -7.81 6.59
C LEU A 266 -14.54 -9.15 6.34
N ASN A 267 -13.67 -9.28 5.34
CA ASN A 267 -13.26 -10.61 4.88
C ASN A 267 -11.88 -10.68 4.23
N ARG A 268 -11.06 -9.63 4.30
CA ARG A 268 -9.74 -9.63 3.68
C ARG A 268 -8.66 -9.25 4.67
N LEU A 269 -7.61 -10.06 4.69
CA LEU A 269 -6.36 -9.81 5.39
C LEU A 269 -5.22 -9.78 4.38
N SER A 270 -4.41 -8.73 4.39
CA SER A 270 -3.19 -8.67 3.58
C SER A 270 -1.97 -8.59 4.47
N VAL A 271 -0.97 -9.42 4.18
CA VAL A 271 0.25 -9.54 4.97
C VAL A 271 1.49 -9.60 4.09
N ILE A 272 2.63 -9.30 4.71
CA ILE A 272 3.95 -9.56 4.15
C ILE A 272 4.76 -10.34 5.19
N ILE A 273 5.20 -11.53 4.82
CA ILE A 273 6.11 -12.34 5.64
C ILE A 273 7.53 -12.03 5.17
N ARG A 274 8.40 -11.65 6.10
CA ARG A 274 9.81 -11.31 5.82
C ARG A 274 10.72 -12.09 6.76
N ARG A 275 11.65 -12.85 6.19
CA ARG A 275 12.72 -13.50 6.96
C ARG A 275 13.83 -12.50 7.25
N LYS A 276 14.32 -12.48 8.48
CA LYS A 276 15.49 -11.73 8.94
C LYS A 276 16.69 -12.68 9.11
N LYS A 277 17.87 -12.08 9.32
CA LYS A 277 19.06 -12.81 9.77
C LYS A 277 18.74 -13.63 11.03
N LYS A 278 19.43 -14.77 11.20
CA LYS A 278 19.25 -15.71 12.32
C LYS A 278 17.86 -16.34 12.42
N GLN A 279 17.18 -16.57 11.29
CA GLN A 279 15.89 -17.27 11.24
C GLN A 279 14.72 -16.57 11.94
N ARG A 280 14.86 -15.30 12.34
CA ARG A 280 13.74 -14.51 12.87
C ARG A 280 12.83 -14.05 11.74
N PHE A 281 11.59 -13.72 12.07
CA PHE A 281 10.58 -13.28 11.12
C PHE A 281 9.99 -11.91 11.50
N ILE A 282 9.65 -11.14 10.48
CA ILE A 282 8.71 -10.04 10.55
C ILE A 282 7.45 -10.48 9.82
N LEU A 283 6.30 -10.22 10.44
CA LEU A 283 5.01 -10.19 9.77
C LEU A 283 4.53 -8.73 9.73
N LEU A 284 4.39 -8.17 8.53
CA LEU A 284 3.70 -6.90 8.32
C LEU A 284 2.23 -7.21 8.02
N ILE A 285 1.32 -6.62 8.79
CA ILE A 285 -0.12 -6.79 8.68
C ILE A 285 -0.70 -5.48 8.17
N GLY A 286 -1.41 -5.53 7.05
CA GLY A 286 -1.99 -4.34 6.44
C GLY A 286 -3.21 -3.88 7.21
N GLU A 287 -3.25 -2.60 7.60
CA GLU A 287 -4.43 -2.05 8.26
C GLU A 287 -5.56 -1.78 7.25
N ASN A 288 -6.78 -1.88 7.75
CA ASN A 288 -7.98 -1.37 7.10
C ASN A 288 -8.70 -0.43 8.07
N SER A 289 -9.03 0.78 7.62
CA SER A 289 -9.71 1.78 8.47
C SER A 289 -11.02 1.24 9.07
N LEU A 290 -11.72 0.39 8.32
CA LEU A 290 -13.03 -0.15 8.67
C LEU A 290 -12.99 -1.52 9.34
N TYR A 291 -11.81 -2.06 9.71
CA TYR A 291 -11.77 -3.27 10.55
C TYR A 291 -12.56 -3.05 11.84
N SER A 292 -13.28 -4.10 12.27
CA SER A 292 -14.01 -4.13 13.53
C SER A 292 -13.04 -3.95 14.72
N GLN A 293 -13.58 -3.55 15.86
CA GLN A 293 -12.78 -3.37 17.07
C GLN A 293 -12.11 -4.69 17.50
N LYS A 294 -12.80 -5.81 17.36
CA LYS A 294 -12.27 -7.15 17.62
C LYS A 294 -11.03 -7.47 16.77
N ILE A 295 -11.11 -7.27 15.45
CA ILE A 295 -9.97 -7.50 14.54
C ILE A 295 -8.81 -6.57 14.93
N LYS A 296 -9.10 -5.29 15.21
CA LYS A 296 -8.09 -4.31 15.62
C LYS A 296 -7.40 -4.73 16.92
N GLU A 297 -8.12 -5.23 17.92
CA GLU A 297 -7.54 -5.70 19.19
C GLU A 297 -6.58 -6.87 18.98
N VAL A 298 -6.98 -7.87 18.18
CA VAL A 298 -6.12 -9.00 17.85
C VAL A 298 -4.88 -8.54 17.09
N ILE A 299 -4.99 -7.59 16.17
CA ILE A 299 -3.82 -7.04 15.48
C ILE A 299 -2.96 -6.21 16.45
N TYR A 300 -3.53 -5.39 17.31
CA TYR A 300 -2.80 -4.36 18.07
C TYR A 300 -2.13 -4.86 19.34
N CYS A 301 -2.53 -6.02 19.88
CA CYS A 301 -2.04 -6.51 21.17
C CYS A 301 -0.52 -6.68 21.26
N ASP A 302 0.13 -7.04 20.16
CA ASP A 302 1.56 -7.39 20.09
C ASP A 302 2.28 -6.77 18.87
N THR A 303 1.61 -5.85 18.15
CA THR A 303 2.19 -5.19 16.99
C THR A 303 2.56 -3.75 17.24
N LYS A 304 3.56 -3.28 16.51
CA LYS A 304 3.96 -1.87 16.46
C LYS A 304 3.47 -1.25 15.17
N ARG A 305 2.92 -0.03 15.24
CA ARG A 305 2.60 0.73 14.02
C ARG A 305 3.90 1.11 13.32
N VAL A 306 3.97 0.84 12.03
CA VAL A 306 5.05 1.32 11.17
C VAL A 306 4.44 2.13 10.01
N GLU A 307 5.30 2.63 9.13
CA GLU A 307 4.90 3.48 8.01
C GLU A 307 3.94 2.77 7.04
N ASN A 308 3.22 3.53 6.21
CA ASN A 308 2.24 3.02 5.24
C ASN A 308 1.13 2.14 5.83
N TYR A 309 0.69 2.44 7.04
CA TYR A 309 -0.43 1.75 7.67
C TYR A 309 -0.20 0.24 7.84
N TRP A 310 1.07 -0.15 8.01
CA TRP A 310 1.42 -1.51 8.40
C TRP A 310 1.53 -1.61 9.92
N ARG A 311 1.19 -2.80 10.41
CA ARG A 311 1.45 -3.23 11.78
C ARG A 311 2.51 -4.32 11.74
N LEU A 312 3.58 -4.14 12.51
CA LEU A 312 4.73 -5.02 12.53
C LEU A 312 4.66 -5.93 13.75
N PHE A 313 4.63 -7.23 13.50
CA PHE A 313 4.82 -8.30 14.48
C PHE A 313 6.21 -8.91 14.28
N GLU A 314 6.99 -9.05 15.35
CA GLU A 314 8.26 -9.79 15.32
C GLU A 314 8.07 -11.17 15.93
N ALA A 315 8.56 -12.19 15.23
CA ALA A 315 8.47 -13.58 15.64
C ALA A 315 9.83 -14.26 15.54
N ASP A 316 10.08 -15.23 16.42
CA ASP A 316 11.32 -16.00 16.38
C ASP A 316 11.19 -17.21 15.45
N THR A 317 9.98 -17.72 15.24
CA THR A 317 9.73 -18.85 14.33
C THR A 317 8.66 -18.53 13.28
N LEU A 318 8.63 -19.31 12.19
CA LEU A 318 7.55 -19.24 11.20
C LEU A 318 6.21 -19.68 11.80
N SER A 319 6.24 -20.63 12.74
CA SER A 319 5.05 -21.11 13.44
C SER A 319 4.36 -19.98 14.22
N ASP A 320 5.12 -19.08 14.86
CA ASP A 320 4.56 -17.91 15.54
C ASP A 320 3.89 -16.94 14.55
N VAL A 321 4.49 -16.75 13.37
CA VAL A 321 3.89 -15.95 12.29
C VAL A 321 2.57 -16.56 11.81
N ILE A 322 2.55 -17.88 11.62
CA ILE A 322 1.37 -18.61 11.15
C ILE A 322 0.25 -18.56 12.20
N ALA A 323 0.58 -18.78 13.47
CA ALA A 323 -0.35 -18.63 14.59
C ALA A 323 -0.97 -17.22 14.60
N LYS A 324 -0.14 -16.18 14.45
CA LYS A 324 -0.62 -14.79 14.40
C LYS A 324 -1.60 -14.56 13.24
N ILE A 325 -1.31 -15.10 12.05
CA ILE A 325 -2.21 -14.99 10.89
C ILE A 325 -3.54 -15.71 11.18
N MET A 326 -3.50 -16.91 11.76
CA MET A 326 -4.69 -17.67 12.11
C MET A 326 -5.57 -16.93 13.13
N ASP A 327 -4.98 -16.37 14.18
CA ASP A 327 -5.71 -15.60 15.20
C ASP A 327 -6.47 -14.42 14.57
N ILE A 328 -5.82 -13.69 13.65
CA ILE A 328 -6.45 -12.57 12.94
C ILE A 328 -7.57 -13.07 12.03
N ILE A 329 -7.36 -14.18 11.29
CA ILE A 329 -8.39 -14.78 10.42
C ILE A 329 -9.62 -15.18 11.24
N THR A 330 -9.43 -15.80 12.40
CA THR A 330 -10.52 -16.18 13.30
C THR A 330 -11.28 -14.97 13.85
N ALA A 331 -10.63 -13.82 13.98
CA ALA A 331 -11.28 -12.58 14.44
C ALA A 331 -12.26 -11.95 13.43
N PHE A 332 -12.30 -12.41 12.18
CA PHE A 332 -13.24 -11.89 11.18
C PHE A 332 -14.70 -12.36 11.37
N ASP A 333 -14.99 -13.25 12.33
CA ASP A 333 -16.35 -13.69 12.69
C ASP A 333 -17.20 -14.25 11.52
N ILE A 334 -16.57 -14.60 10.41
CA ILE A 334 -17.18 -15.32 9.28
C ILE A 334 -17.29 -16.83 9.58
N TYR A 335 -16.72 -17.26 10.69
CA TYR A 335 -16.56 -18.65 11.10
C TYR A 335 -17.34 -18.98 12.38
N GLU A 336 -18.49 -18.34 12.63
CA GLU A 336 -19.35 -18.66 13.80
C GLU A 336 -19.74 -20.16 13.85
N ASP A 337 -19.79 -20.85 12.71
CA ASP A 337 -20.10 -22.28 12.60
C ASP A 337 -18.87 -23.21 12.51
N TYR A 338 -17.68 -22.76 12.93
CA TYR A 338 -16.46 -23.60 13.00
C TYR A 338 -16.10 -24.07 14.41
N TYR A 339 -17.11 -24.22 15.27
CA TYR A 339 -16.99 -24.86 16.59
C TYR A 339 -16.39 -26.29 16.54
N TYR A 340 -16.20 -26.88 15.35
CA TYR A 340 -15.61 -28.21 15.15
C TYR A 340 -14.16 -28.22 14.62
N TRP A 341 -13.50 -27.08 14.35
CA TRP A 341 -12.09 -27.12 13.87
C TRP A 341 -11.08 -27.68 14.89
N PRO A 342 -11.20 -27.42 16.21
CA PRO A 342 -10.27 -28.02 17.19
C PRO A 342 -10.30 -29.56 17.23
N LEU A 343 -11.33 -30.20 16.66
CA LEU A 343 -11.45 -31.67 16.58
C LEU A 343 -10.65 -32.29 15.42
N ILE A 344 -10.01 -31.48 14.57
CA ILE A 344 -9.02 -31.95 13.56
C ILE A 344 -7.60 -31.63 14.06
N ARG A 345 -7.34 -31.91 15.34
CA ARG A 345 -5.99 -31.94 15.95
C ARG A 345 -5.51 -33.36 16.28
N THR A 346 -6.18 -34.39 15.77
CA THR A 346 -5.75 -35.79 15.88
C THR A 346 -5.38 -36.38 14.55
#